data_AF-A0AAE0CR67-F1
#
_entry.id   AF-A0AAE0CR67-F1
#
_cell.length_a   1.000
_cell.length_b   1.000
_cell.length_c   1.000
_cell.angle_alpha   90.00
_cell.angle_beta   90.00
_cell.angle_gamma   90.00
#
_symmetry.space_group_name_H-M   'P 1'
#
loop_
_entity.id
_entity.type
_entity.pdbx_description
1 polymer ?
#
loop_
_entity_poly.entity_id
_entity_poly.type
_entity_poly.pdbx_seq_one_letter_code
_entity_poly.pdbx_strand_id
1 'polypeptide(L)'
;MNDMFWGLSIPKGSNRDYFGCNFEMQEVSVEEWSRFPAVVVYVAGLDFLKERGVMYAELLQKKRVKEVRIVEAEEESHVFHVFYPQSEATRLVQRQMSEFMKSY
;
A
#
# COMPACT_ATOMS: atom_id res chain seq x y z
N MET A 1 17.42 7.20 -3.16
CA MET A 1 16.59 8.42 -3.36
C MET A 1 15.46 8.55 -2.33
N ASN A 2 15.10 7.49 -1.58
CA ASN A 2 13.98 7.51 -0.60
C ASN A 2 14.36 8.02 0.81
N ASP A 3 15.64 7.96 1.20
CA ASP A 3 16.10 8.28 2.56
C ASP A 3 15.79 9.73 2.99
N MET A 4 15.89 10.67 2.05
CA MET A 4 15.54 12.07 2.30
C MET A 4 14.06 12.23 2.66
N PHE A 5 13.15 11.63 1.88
CA PHE A 5 11.71 11.74 2.13
C PHE A 5 11.32 11.12 3.47
N TRP A 6 11.90 9.96 3.83
CA TRP A 6 11.71 9.40 5.16
C TRP A 6 12.24 10.32 6.26
N GLY A 7 13.45 10.85 6.12
CA GLY A 7 14.05 11.73 7.12
C GLY A 7 13.25 13.02 7.35
N LEU A 8 12.56 13.53 6.32
CA LEU A 8 11.66 14.69 6.42
C LEU A 8 10.29 14.34 7.02
N SER A 9 9.86 13.08 6.93
CA SER A 9 8.50 12.65 7.30
C SER A 9 8.39 12.04 8.70
N ILE A 10 9.52 11.80 9.37
CA ILE A 10 9.57 11.19 10.71
C ILE A 10 10.07 12.19 11.76
N PRO A 11 9.77 11.98 13.06
CA PRO A 11 10.25 12.86 14.12
C PRO A 11 11.78 13.00 14.12
N LYS A 12 12.26 14.19 14.50
CA LYS A 12 13.71 14.45 14.58
C LYS A 12 14.36 13.50 15.59
N GLY A 13 15.43 12.83 15.16
CA GLY A 13 16.16 11.85 15.97
C GLY A 13 15.61 10.43 15.87
N SER A 14 14.49 10.21 15.16
CA SER A 14 14.02 8.88 14.81
C SER A 14 14.75 8.30 13.59
N ASN A 15 14.54 7.02 13.35
CA ASN A 15 15.04 6.28 12.20
C ASN A 15 13.87 5.56 11.49
N ARG A 16 14.18 4.61 10.61
CA ARG A 16 13.16 3.84 9.87
C ARG A 16 12.31 2.91 10.72
N ASP A 17 12.66 2.68 11.99
CA ASP A 17 11.86 1.89 12.94
C ASP A 17 10.77 2.72 13.62
N TYR A 18 10.67 4.02 13.31
CA TYR A 18 9.48 4.79 13.67
C TYR A 18 8.24 4.09 13.09
N PHE A 19 7.20 3.88 13.91
CA PHE A 19 6.02 3.10 13.52
C PHE A 19 5.29 3.62 12.27
N GLY A 20 5.37 4.94 12.00
CA GLY A 20 4.84 5.54 10.77
C GLY A 20 5.65 5.20 9.50
N CYS A 21 6.88 4.70 9.67
CA CYS A 21 7.73 4.21 8.60
C CYS A 21 7.73 2.67 8.54
N ASN A 22 7.86 1.99 9.68
CA ASN A 22 7.86 0.53 9.79
C ASN A 22 6.62 0.06 10.55
N PHE A 23 5.67 -0.51 9.82
CA PHE A 23 4.39 -0.97 10.34
C PHE A 23 4.49 -2.18 11.28
N GLU A 24 5.62 -2.88 11.34
CA GLU A 24 5.82 -3.98 12.30
C GLU A 24 6.08 -3.47 13.73
N MET A 25 6.48 -2.21 13.88
CA MET A 25 6.84 -1.61 15.17
C MET A 25 5.63 -1.13 15.97
N GLN A 26 4.43 -1.15 15.38
CA GLN A 26 3.20 -0.79 16.07
C GLN A 26 2.48 -2.03 16.61
N GLU A 27 2.28 -2.06 17.92
CA GLU A 27 1.38 -3.04 18.54
C GLU A 27 -0.06 -2.50 18.50
N VAL A 28 -0.96 -3.31 17.93
CA VAL A 28 -2.39 -3.02 17.81
C VAL A 28 -3.14 -4.28 18.21
N SER A 29 -4.21 -4.12 19.00
CA SER A 29 -4.98 -5.23 19.56
C SER A 29 -5.70 -6.06 18.48
N VAL A 30 -6.03 -7.31 18.80
CA VAL A 30 -6.79 -8.19 17.90
C VAL A 30 -8.18 -7.62 17.63
N GLU A 31 -8.77 -7.00 18.65
CA GLU A 31 -10.07 -6.33 18.58
C GLU A 31 -10.05 -5.15 17.61
N GLU A 32 -8.98 -4.34 17.62
CA GLU A 32 -8.80 -3.26 16.65
C GLU A 32 -8.62 -3.80 15.22
N TRP A 33 -7.79 -4.83 15.03
CA TRP A 33 -7.61 -5.46 13.71
C TRP A 33 -8.91 -6.07 13.17
N SER A 34 -9.78 -6.59 14.02
CA SER A 34 -11.08 -7.15 13.61
C SER A 34 -12.04 -6.10 12.99
N ARG A 35 -11.80 -4.82 13.31
CA ARG A 35 -12.56 -3.66 12.81
C ARG A 35 -11.90 -3.01 11.60
N PHE A 36 -10.72 -3.48 11.19
CA PHE A 36 -10.01 -2.93 10.04
C PHE A 36 -10.81 -3.19 8.75
N PRO A 37 -10.91 -2.19 7.85
CA PRO A 37 -11.72 -2.33 6.64
C PRO A 37 -11.11 -3.35 5.67
N ALA A 38 -11.91 -3.80 4.70
CA ALA A 38 -11.39 -4.50 3.53
C ALA A 38 -10.33 -3.64 2.83
N VAL A 39 -9.27 -4.27 2.31
CA VAL A 39 -8.18 -3.56 1.63
C VAL A 39 -7.86 -4.20 0.29
N VAL A 40 -7.65 -3.37 -0.71
CA VAL A 40 -6.93 -3.73 -1.93
C VAL A 40 -5.68 -2.86 -2.05
N VAL A 41 -4.52 -3.50 -2.27
CA VAL A 41 -3.23 -2.84 -2.46
C VAL A 41 -2.85 -2.92 -3.94
N TYR A 42 -2.69 -1.77 -4.57
CA TYR A 42 -2.22 -1.69 -5.95
C TYR A 42 -0.73 -1.40 -5.98
N VAL A 43 0.03 -2.20 -6.72
CA VAL A 43 1.48 -2.02 -6.91
C VAL A 43 1.81 -1.97 -8.39
N ALA A 44 2.86 -1.25 -8.74
CA ALA A 44 3.42 -1.17 -10.09
C ALA A 44 4.66 -2.07 -10.15
N GLY A 45 4.76 -2.92 -11.18
CA GLY A 45 5.75 -4.00 -11.23
C GLY A 45 7.20 -3.50 -11.33
N LEU A 46 7.40 -2.33 -11.96
CA LEU A 46 8.68 -1.64 -12.11
C LEU A 46 8.92 -0.56 -11.04
N ASP A 47 8.07 -0.49 -10.02
CA ASP A 47 8.21 0.46 -8.91
C ASP A 47 9.17 -0.09 -7.84
N PHE A 48 10.18 0.69 -7.48
CA PHE A 48 11.13 0.36 -6.40
C PHE A 48 10.47 0.31 -5.00
N LEU A 49 9.21 0.74 -4.88
CA LEU A 49 8.40 0.63 -3.66
C LEU A 49 7.47 -0.59 -3.67
N LYS A 50 7.45 -1.40 -4.74
CA LYS A 50 6.54 -2.55 -4.88
C LYS A 50 6.60 -3.47 -3.66
N GLU A 51 7.80 -3.86 -3.26
CA GLU A 51 8.01 -4.80 -2.16
C GLU A 51 7.43 -4.27 -0.84
N ARG A 52 7.46 -2.95 -0.64
CA ARG A 52 6.84 -2.32 0.53
C ARG A 52 5.32 -2.48 0.51
N GLY A 53 4.69 -2.35 -0.67
CA GLY A 53 3.26 -2.62 -0.85
C GLY A 53 2.90 -4.08 -0.61
N VAL A 54 3.72 -5.01 -1.11
CA VAL A 54 3.57 -6.46 -0.88
C VAL A 54 3.66 -6.78 0.61
N MET A 55 4.71 -6.31 1.29
CA MET A 55 4.88 -6.48 2.74
C MET A 55 3.69 -5.97 3.55
N TYR A 56 3.10 -4.83 3.13
CA TYR A 56 1.92 -4.29 3.80
C TYR A 56 0.71 -5.21 3.64
N ALA A 57 0.46 -5.74 2.44
CA ALA A 57 -0.62 -6.69 2.22
C ALA A 57 -0.43 -7.98 3.05
N GLU A 58 0.80 -8.51 3.11
CA GLU A 58 1.14 -9.68 3.92
C GLU A 58 0.93 -9.43 5.42
N LEU A 59 1.29 -8.24 5.92
CA LEU A 59 1.01 -7.86 7.30
C LEU A 59 -0.49 -7.89 7.58
N LEU A 60 -1.32 -7.27 6.73
CA LEU A 60 -2.77 -7.24 6.92
C LEU A 60 -3.37 -8.65 6.91
N GLN A 61 -2.89 -9.53 6.03
CA GLN A 61 -3.29 -10.95 6.01
C GLN A 61 -2.89 -11.66 7.31
N LYS A 62 -1.65 -11.46 7.80
CA LYS A 62 -1.17 -12.01 9.08
C LYS A 62 -2.01 -11.52 10.27
N LYS A 63 -2.50 -10.28 10.22
CA LYS A 63 -3.40 -9.70 11.23
C LYS A 63 -4.87 -10.12 11.05
N ARG A 64 -5.17 -11.01 10.09
CA ARG A 64 -6.50 -11.58 9.82
C ARG A 64 -7.56 -10.53 9.48
N VAL A 65 -7.15 -9.48 8.77
CA VAL A 65 -8.10 -8.53 8.15
C VAL A 65 -9.00 -9.30 7.18
N LYS A 66 -10.31 -9.03 7.23
CA LYS A 66 -11.35 -9.86 6.59
C LYS A 66 -11.14 -10.07 5.09
N GLU A 67 -10.75 -9.02 4.38
CA GLU A 67 -10.45 -9.06 2.95
C GLU A 67 -9.16 -8.27 2.70
N VAL A 68 -8.17 -8.93 2.10
CA VAL A 68 -6.93 -8.29 1.65
C VAL A 68 -6.59 -8.81 0.26
N ARG A 69 -6.59 -7.93 -0.73
CA ARG A 69 -6.21 -8.24 -2.11
C ARG A 69 -4.98 -7.44 -2.51
N ILE A 70 -4.13 -8.02 -3.34
CA ILE A 70 -3.04 -7.31 -4.02
C ILE A 70 -3.27 -7.40 -5.52
N VAL A 71 -3.04 -6.30 -6.22
CA VAL A 71 -3.13 -6.20 -7.67
C VAL A 71 -1.85 -5.55 -8.18
N GLU A 72 -1.14 -6.23 -9.08
CA GLU A 72 0.08 -5.73 -9.70
C GLU A 72 -0.21 -5.29 -11.14
N ALA A 73 0.28 -4.10 -11.48
CA ALA A 73 0.42 -3.64 -12.86
C ALA A 73 1.86 -3.91 -13.31
N GLU A 74 2.10 -5.12 -13.81
CA GLU A 74 3.45 -5.72 -13.99
C GLU A 74 4.44 -4.84 -14.78
N GLU A 75 3.98 -4.20 -15.86
CA GLU A 75 4.84 -3.41 -16.75
C GLU A 75 4.88 -1.91 -16.40
N GLU A 76 4.18 -1.48 -15.36
CA GLU A 76 4.03 -0.07 -15.01
C GLU A 76 5.09 0.40 -14.01
N SER A 77 5.43 1.69 -14.09
CA SER A 77 6.38 2.35 -13.19
C SER A 77 5.68 3.11 -12.06
N HIS A 78 6.47 3.58 -11.08
CA HIS A 78 5.95 4.40 -9.98
C HIS A 78 5.09 5.55 -10.50
N VAL A 79 3.90 5.71 -9.91
CA VAL A 79 2.89 6.75 -10.25
C VAL A 79 2.48 6.81 -11.73
N PHE A 80 2.51 5.68 -12.46
CA PHE A 80 2.09 5.63 -13.87
C PHE A 80 0.72 6.27 -14.15
N HIS A 81 -0.23 6.14 -13.21
CA HIS A 81 -1.58 6.70 -13.34
C HIS A 81 -1.63 8.24 -13.33
N VAL A 82 -0.58 8.89 -12.80
CA VAL A 82 -0.43 10.35 -12.85
C VAL A 82 0.18 10.77 -14.19
N PHE A 83 1.20 10.07 -14.67
CA PHE A 83 1.90 10.40 -15.90
C PHE A 83 1.12 10.00 -17.16
N TYR A 84 0.37 8.90 -17.10
CA TYR A 84 -0.38 8.33 -18.22
C TYR A 84 -1.85 8.14 -17.84
N PRO A 85 -2.60 9.23 -17.59
CA PRO A 85 -3.96 9.17 -17.06
C PRO A 85 -4.97 8.50 -18.03
N GLN A 86 -4.61 8.38 -19.30
CA GLN A 86 -5.45 7.79 -20.35
C GLN A 86 -4.99 6.38 -20.78
N SER A 87 -3.94 5.83 -20.17
CA SER A 87 -3.47 4.48 -20.51
C SER A 87 -4.49 3.42 -20.11
N GLU A 88 -4.41 2.26 -20.77
CA GLU A 88 -5.28 1.12 -20.45
C GLU A 88 -5.03 0.61 -19.02
N ALA A 89 -3.77 0.59 -18.56
CA ALA A 89 -3.46 0.24 -17.18
C ALA A 89 -4.11 1.20 -16.17
N THR A 90 -4.10 2.51 -16.45
CA THR A 90 -4.73 3.50 -15.57
C THR A 90 -6.24 3.32 -15.53
N ARG A 91 -6.87 3.12 -16.70
CA ARG A 91 -8.31 2.84 -16.79
C ARG A 91 -8.69 1.56 -16.07
N LEU A 92 -7.85 0.52 -16.16
CA LEU A 92 -8.04 -0.74 -15.46
C LEU A 92 -8.03 -0.54 -13.94
N VAL A 93 -7.02 0.16 -13.41
CA VAL A 93 -6.93 0.42 -11.96
C VAL A 93 -8.11 1.25 -11.46
N GLN A 94 -8.53 2.27 -12.21
CA GLN A 94 -9.70 3.10 -11.88
C GLN A 94 -10.99 2.28 -11.86
N ARG A 95 -11.19 1.39 -12.83
CA ARG A 95 -12.34 0.49 -12.86
C ARG A 95 -12.35 -0.45 -11.66
N GLN A 96 -11.22 -1.10 -11.37
CA GLN A 96 -11.09 -2.01 -10.23
C GLN A 96 -11.31 -1.29 -8.90
N MET A 97 -10.81 -0.06 -8.74
CA MET A 97 -11.07 0.78 -7.56
C MET A 97 -12.57 1.09 -7.42
N SER A 98 -13.24 1.45 -8.53
CA SER A 98 -14.68 1.72 -8.52
C SER A 98 -15.50 0.49 -8.14
N GLU A 99 -15.14 -0.68 -8.68
CA GLU A 99 -15.78 -1.96 -8.34
C GLU A 99 -15.56 -2.33 -6.86
N PHE A 100 -14.34 -2.16 -6.36
CA PHE A 100 -14.03 -2.41 -4.95
C PHE A 100 -14.85 -1.51 -4.02
N MET A 101 -14.88 -0.20 -4.28
CA MET A 101 -15.66 0.75 -3.48
C MET A 101 -17.17 0.49 -3.50
N LYS A 102 -17.71 -0.15 -4.55
CA LYS A 102 -19.12 -0.53 -4.64
C LYS A 102 -19.45 -1.85 -3.94
N SER A 103 -18.43 -2.64 -3.60
CA SER A 103 -18.59 -3.97 -3.03
C SER A 103 -18.67 -3.97 -1.49
N TYR A 104 -18.48 -2.82 -0.85
CA TYR A 104 -18.47 -2.60 0.61
C TYR A 104 -19.23 -1.33 0.96
#